data_AF-A0A349J7E7-F1
#
_entry.id   AF-A0A349J7E7-F1
#
_cell.length_a   1.000
_cell.length_b   1.000
_cell.length_c   1.000
_cell.angle_alpha   90.00
_cell.angle_beta   90.00
_cell.angle_gamma   90.00
#
_symmetry.space_group_name_H-M   'P 1'
#
loop_
_entity.id
_entity.type
_entity.pdbx_description
1 polymer ?
#
loop_
_entity_poly.entity_id
_entity_poly.type
_entity_poly.pdbx_seq_one_letter_code
_entity_poly.pdbx_strand_id
1 'polypeptide(L)' 'MARLPTQQARPHGLRHAAITAGFDRTGGDTRAVQAFARLRDANTIRHYDDSRADLGGAVAGHVADGVGI' A
#
# COMPACT_ATOMS: atom_id res chain seq x y z
N MET A 1 2.15 16.32 -35.42
CA MET A 1 2.47 15.46 -34.27
C MET A 1 1.44 15.72 -33.17
N ALA A 2 0.53 14.78 -32.91
CA ALA A 2 -0.51 14.94 -31.90
C ALA A 2 0.08 14.77 -30.49
N ARG A 3 -0.12 15.76 -29.62
CA ARG A 3 0.32 15.72 -28.22
C ARG A 3 -0.58 14.73 -27.47
N LEU A 4 -0.02 13.61 -27.01
CA LEU A 4 -0.73 12.68 -26.14
C LEU A 4 -1.18 13.44 -24.88
N PRO A 5 -2.40 13.19 -24.37
CA PRO A 5 -2.85 13.81 -23.14
C PRO A 5 -1.88 13.41 -22.02
N THR A 6 -1.25 14.41 -21.40
CA THR A 6 -0.44 14.18 -20.20
C THR A 6 -1.41 13.80 -19.09
N GLN A 7 -1.54 12.51 -18.82
CA GLN A 7 -2.26 12.03 -17.66
C GLN A 7 -1.63 12.70 -16.44
N GLN A 8 -2.39 13.55 -15.75
CA GLN A 8 -1.89 14.30 -14.60
C GLN A 8 -1.55 13.28 -13.51
N ALA A 9 -0.28 12.91 -13.44
CA ALA A 9 0.22 12.04 -12.41
C ALA A 9 0.03 12.75 -11.07
N ARG A 10 -0.82 12.20 -10.20
CA ARG A 10 -0.98 12.71 -8.84
C ARG A 10 0.24 12.27 -8.05
N PRO A 11 1.12 13.19 -7.59
CA PRO A 11 2.39 12.82 -6.95
C PRO A 11 2.20 11.86 -5.77
N HIS A 12 1.11 12.03 -5.02
CA HIS A 12 0.75 11.14 -3.92
C HIS A 12 0.41 9.72 -4.39
N GLY A 13 -0.33 9.58 -5.50
CA GLY A 13 -0.66 8.28 -6.08
C GLY A 13 0.56 7.55 -6.62
N LEU A 14 1.50 8.27 -7.24
CA LEU A 14 2.78 7.69 -7.67
C LEU A 14 3.61 7.20 -6.48
N ARG A 15 3.69 7.98 -5.41
CA ARG A 15 4.37 7.57 -4.18
C ARG A 15 3.74 6.31 -3.58
N HIS A 16 2.41 6.26 -3.51
CA HIS A 16 1.69 5.10 -3.01
C HIS A 16 2.00 3.86 -3.85
N ALA A 17 1.87 3.96 -5.19
CA ALA A 17 2.17 2.86 -6.10
C ALA A 17 3.61 2.37 -5.97
N ALA A 18 4.58 3.27 -5.79
CA ALA A 18 5.98 2.90 -5.60
C ALA A 18 6.23 2.15 -4.28
N ILE A 19 5.57 2.54 -3.19
CA ILE A 19 5.68 1.86 -1.89
C ILE A 19 5.08 0.46 -1.97
N THR A 20 3.87 0.33 -2.53
CA THR A 20 3.20 -0.98 -2.73
C THR A 20 4.07 -1.90 -3.60
N ALA A 21 4.58 -1.41 -4.72
CA ALA A 21 5.47 -2.19 -5.58
C ALA A 21 6.78 -2.58 -4.88
N GLY A 22 7.29 -1.73 -3.99
CA GLY A 22 8.45 -2.05 -3.14
C GLY A 22 8.18 -3.28 -2.28
N PHE A 23 7.04 -3.32 -1.59
CA PHE A 23 6.65 -4.47 -0.77
C PHE A 23 6.47 -5.76 -1.58
N ASP A 24 5.82 -5.68 -2.75
CA ASP A 24 5.61 -6.85 -3.60
C ASP A 24 6.94 -7.45 -4.07
N ARG A 25 7.93 -6.60 -4.34
CA ARG A 25 9.26 -7.02 -4.83
C ARG A 25 10.19 -7.53 -3.73
N THR A 26 9.97 -7.11 -2.48
CA THR A 26 10.79 -7.53 -1.34
C THR A 26 10.15 -8.62 -0.50
N GLY A 27 8.95 -9.08 -0.86
CA GLY A 27 8.22 -10.07 -0.05
C GLY A 27 7.79 -9.53 1.31
N GLY A 28 7.52 -8.22 1.41
CA GLY A 28 7.07 -7.61 2.66
C GLY A 28 8.18 -7.07 3.58
N ASP A 29 9.42 -6.88 3.10
CA ASP A 29 10.49 -6.30 3.93
C ASP A 29 10.18 -4.85 4.33
N THR A 30 9.59 -4.70 5.51
CA THR A 30 9.10 -3.42 6.02
C THR A 30 10.23 -2.44 6.26
N ARG A 31 11.41 -2.91 6.68
CA ARG A 31 12.56 -2.04 6.99
C ARG A 31 13.16 -1.46 5.70
N ALA A 32 13.34 -2.29 4.68
CA ALA A 32 13.86 -1.84 3.38
C ALA A 32 12.89 -0.86 2.71
N VAL A 33 11.59 -1.17 2.69
CA VAL A 33 10.59 -0.30 2.07
C VAL A 33 10.39 1.00 2.86
N GLN A 34 10.48 0.98 4.18
CA GLN A 34 10.47 2.19 5.01
C GLN A 34 11.62 3.13 4.66
N ALA A 35 12.84 2.59 4.52
CA ALA A 35 14.02 3.36 4.15
C ALA A 35 13.89 3.98 2.75
N PHE A 36 13.37 3.21 1.79
CA PHE A 36 13.04 3.69 0.44
C PHE A 36 12.01 4.83 0.48
N ALA A 37 10.94 4.67 1.26
CA ALA A 37 9.86 5.64 1.39
C ALA A 37 10.22 6.89 2.22
N ARG A 38 11.38 6.86 2.89
CA ARG A 38 11.88 7.89 3.84
C ARG A 38 10.87 8.20 4.94
N LEU A 39 10.18 7.18 5.43
CA LEU A 39 9.22 7.32 6.53
C LEU A 39 9.94 7.16 7.87
N ARG A 40 9.78 8.16 8.74
CA ARG A 40 10.35 8.14 10.09
C ARG A 40 9.65 7.14 11.01
N ASP A 41 8.34 7.03 10.86
CA ASP A 41 7.49 6.22 11.73
C ASP A 41 7.20 4.85 11.09
N ALA A 42 7.47 3.79 11.85
CA ALA A 42 7.19 2.42 11.47
C ALA A 42 5.68 2.14 11.38
N ASN A 43 4.84 2.86 12.14
CA ASN A 43 3.39 2.70 12.05
C ASN A 43 2.86 3.15 10.69
N THR A 44 3.40 4.24 10.14
CA THR A 44 3.00 4.74 8.83
C THR A 44 3.26 3.72 7.74
N ILE A 45 4.43 3.08 7.74
CA ILE A 45 4.75 2.06 6.72
C ILE A 45 3.92 0.79 6.90
N ARG A 46 3.56 0.42 8.14
CA ARG A 46 2.66 -0.69 8.45
C ARG A 46 1.29 -0.53 7.80
N HIS A 47 0.73 0.68 7.78
CA HIS A 47 -0.55 0.93 7.11
C HIS A 47 -0.52 0.60 5.60
N TYR A 48 0.59 0.90 4.91
CA TYR A 48 0.73 0.52 3.51
C TYR A 48 0.79 -1.00 3.33
N ASP A 49 1.48 -1.70 4.24
CA ASP A 49 1.60 -3.16 4.23
C ASP A 49 0.27 -3.85 4.52
N ASP A 50 -0.44 -3.39 5.58
CA ASP A 50 -1.77 -3.89 5.96
C ASP A 50 -2.78 -3.67 4.81
N SER A 51 -2.74 -2.50 4.16
CA SER A 51 -3.67 -2.17 3.08
C SER A 51 -3.44 -3.00 1.82
N ARG A 52 -2.19 -3.35 1.49
CA ARG A 52 -1.92 -4.21 0.33
C ARG A 52 -2.33 -5.67 0.57
N ALA A 53 -2.27 -6.12 1.82
CA ALA A 53 -2.62 -7.49 2.20
C ALA A 53 -4.11 -7.65 2.54
N ASP A 54 -4.87 -6.55 2.53
CA ASP A 54 -6.28 -6.48 2.93
C ASP A 54 -6.58 -7.19 4.26
N LEU A 55 -5.70 -7.01 5.25
CA LEU A 55 -5.87 -7.63 6.57
C LEU A 55 -7.17 -7.16 7.25
N GLY A 56 -7.57 -5.92 7.00
CA GLY A 56 -8.84 -5.36 7.47
C GLY A 56 -10.04 -6.10 6.88
N GLY A 57 -10.04 -6.35 5.57
CA GLY A 57 -11.07 -7.16 4.90
C GLY A 57 -11.10 -8.59 5.42
N ALA A 58 -9.94 -9.21 5.64
CA ALA A 58 -9.86 -10.56 6.23
C ALA A 58 -10.48 -10.62 7.64
N VAL A 59 -10.14 -9.66 8.51
CA VAL A 59 -10.75 -9.56 9.85
C VAL A 59 -12.25 -9.30 9.76
N ALA A 60 -12.69 -8.42 8.84
CA ALA A 60 -14.10 -8.16 8.64
C ALA A 60 -14.87 -9.42 8.21
N GLY A 61 -14.29 -10.25 7.34
CA GLY A 61 -14.85 -11.55 6.95
C GLY A 61 -15.02 -12.48 8.16
N HIS A 62 -13.99 -12.61 9.01
CA HIS A 62 -14.09 -13.42 10.23
C HIS A 62 -15.17 -12.92 11.21
N VAL A 63 -15.35 -11.60 11.32
CA VAL A 63 -16.41 -11.01 12.14
C VAL A 63 -17.79 -11.30 11.55
N ALA A 64 -17.95 -11.18 10.23
CA ALA A 64 -19.18 -11.49 9.52
C ALA A 64 -19.59 -12.95 9.74
N ASP A 65 -18.65 -13.89 9.54
CA ASP A 65 -18.85 -15.32 9.77
C ASP A 65 -19.25 -15.63 11.23
N GLY A 66 -18.60 -14.99 12.20
CA GLY A 66 -18.85 -15.22 13.62
C GLY A 66 -20.15 -14.61 14.16
N VAL A 67 -20.64 -13.53 13.53
CA VAL A 67 -21.89 -12.83 13.90
C VAL A 67 -23.08 -13.29 13.05
N GLY A 68 -22.83 -14.00 11.95
CA GLY A 68 -23.86 -14.53 11.05
C GLY A 68 -24.51 -13.45 10.18
N ILE A 69 -23.76 -12.41 9.79
CA ILE A 69 -24.19 -11.31 8.90
C ILE A 69 -23.46 -11.34 7.56
#